data_AF-A0A3L7WPJ7-F1
#
_entry.id   AF-A0A3L7WPJ7-F1
#
_cell.length_a   1.000
_cell.length_b   1.000
_cell.length_c   1.000
_cell.angle_alpha   90.00
_cell.angle_beta   90.00
_cell.angle_gamma   90.00
#
_symmetry.space_group_name_H-M   'P 1'
#
loop_
_entity.id
_entity.type
_entity.pdbx_description
1 polymer ?
#
loop_
_entity_poly.entity_id
_entity_poly.type
_entity_poly.pdbx_seq_one_letter_code
_entity_poly.pdbx_strand_id
1 'polypeptide(L)'
;MRLVLSLLTAGLLAGACAGAPAPSSEIAFSARSWPEAGAAECAVGESGAARLGIAKIEAVDERTVRFTLCAPDPAFTQKLAVTNFSVNDSGWLAAAIADGSLASTMNGTGPLVLSAWEQGVQIVLSRNGSYWGDRAASERVVVQWEPESAARLLQLRAGTVDAADNLAPTDEAAIAADSSLALITRPGFNTFYLNFNNRYAPVSDVRVRQAIGIALDRQRIVDLFYPSGSTLATHVPPCVIDGACEGDAWYAQDLIAARALLAEAGYPNGIDLTLSLRETPRAYLPDPVAVATDIQAQLAAVGIRVTLDVQEAGGYIGKLLSGELRGASFSAALPDYPEAWNSLGIDFGSTSGPAHGDQYPQLVALLDEAQRESDPAARAALFTQINNEIRSQVPVVPIANGASLIAARAAVRGLVASPVAMERLASVRVEGSDTFTWLQGGEPAGLYCMDEEDREAVRICAQVMEGLYGYTEGGTAAEPRLATGCVASADGLVVECALRSDVRFHNGARLDAADVLDSFAAAWDCAHPLHVGRTGDFRGWSWIMGTLNPEACATPQ
;
A
#
# COMPACT_ATOMS: atom_id res chain seq x y z
N MET A 1 62.82 37.75 -6.08
CA MET A 1 63.92 37.11 -5.33
C MET A 1 63.60 35.62 -5.22
N ARG A 2 64.42 34.79 -5.87
CA ARG A 2 64.48 33.31 -5.87
C ARG A 2 63.30 32.50 -6.45
N LEU A 3 63.50 32.09 -7.71
CA LEU A 3 63.12 30.77 -8.24
C LEU A 3 63.72 29.66 -7.35
N VAL A 4 62.98 28.56 -7.15
CA VAL A 4 63.51 27.19 -7.25
C VAL A 4 62.42 26.27 -7.82
N LEU A 5 62.81 25.61 -8.90
CA LEU A 5 62.14 24.56 -9.65
C LEU A 5 62.43 23.22 -8.97
N SER A 6 61.41 22.37 -8.75
CA SER A 6 61.62 20.96 -8.34
C SER A 6 60.65 20.06 -9.09
N LEU A 7 61.20 19.26 -10.01
CA LEU A 7 60.55 18.15 -10.67
C LEU A 7 60.21 17.05 -9.64
N LEU A 8 59.02 16.44 -9.77
CA LEU A 8 58.73 15.13 -9.20
C LEU A 8 58.02 14.28 -10.26
N THR A 9 58.54 13.08 -10.37
CA THR A 9 58.38 12.05 -11.40
C THR A 9 56.98 11.44 -11.43
N ALA A 10 56.43 11.30 -12.64
CA ALA A 10 55.25 10.49 -12.91
C ALA A 10 55.58 9.00 -12.71
N GLY A 11 55.06 8.40 -11.65
CA GLY A 11 54.99 6.95 -11.50
C GLY A 11 53.73 6.44 -12.18
N LEU A 12 53.89 5.69 -13.28
CA LEU A 12 52.83 4.82 -13.78
C LEU A 12 52.58 3.71 -12.75
N LEU A 13 51.53 3.86 -11.94
CA LEU A 13 50.89 2.76 -11.25
C LEU A 13 49.85 2.18 -12.20
N ALA A 14 50.17 1.03 -12.79
CA ALA A 14 49.19 0.14 -13.40
C ALA A 14 48.27 -0.37 -12.28
N GLY A 15 47.19 0.36 -12.03
CA GLY A 15 46.05 -0.16 -11.27
C GLY A 15 45.45 -1.31 -12.07
N ALA A 16 45.60 -2.52 -11.56
CA ALA A 16 44.86 -3.67 -12.05
C ALA A 16 43.37 -3.31 -12.03
N CYS A 17 42.73 -3.32 -13.21
CA CYS A 17 41.28 -3.30 -13.29
C CYS A 17 40.80 -4.55 -12.55
N ALA A 18 40.24 -4.37 -11.36
CA ALA A 18 39.33 -5.37 -10.81
C ALA A 18 38.19 -5.46 -11.82
N GLY A 19 38.13 -6.57 -12.56
CA GLY A 19 37.03 -6.84 -13.46
C GLY A 19 35.73 -6.75 -12.68
N ALA A 20 34.71 -6.14 -13.28
CA ALA A 20 33.35 -6.24 -12.77
C ALA A 20 33.03 -7.72 -12.48
N PRO A 21 32.33 -8.04 -11.38
CA PRO A 21 31.88 -9.41 -11.13
C PRO A 21 31.14 -9.91 -12.38
N ALA A 22 31.45 -11.13 -12.79
CA ALA A 22 30.79 -11.74 -13.94
C ALA A 22 29.26 -11.72 -13.71
N PRO A 23 28.45 -11.40 -14.74
CA PRO A 23 27.00 -11.50 -14.61
C PRO A 23 26.63 -12.94 -14.19
N SER A 24 25.64 -13.09 -13.32
CA SER A 24 25.17 -14.35 -12.71
C SER A 24 24.77 -15.45 -13.72
N SER A 25 24.80 -15.17 -15.02
CA SER A 25 24.56 -16.11 -16.12
C SER A 25 25.57 -17.25 -16.31
N GLU A 26 26.61 -17.38 -15.48
CA GLU A 26 27.55 -18.53 -15.52
C GLU A 26 27.40 -19.53 -14.35
N ILE A 27 26.57 -19.23 -13.35
CA ILE A 27 26.32 -20.19 -12.27
C ILE A 27 25.28 -21.20 -12.78
N ALA A 28 25.66 -22.46 -12.85
CA ALA A 28 24.71 -23.53 -13.18
C ALA A 28 23.61 -23.59 -12.11
N PHE A 29 22.36 -23.62 -12.55
CA PHE A 29 21.23 -23.75 -11.64
C PHE A 29 21.36 -24.99 -10.76
N SER A 30 21.00 -24.85 -9.49
CA SER A 30 20.86 -25.97 -8.56
C SER A 30 19.55 -25.84 -7.80
N ALA A 31 18.78 -26.93 -7.79
CA ALA A 31 17.55 -26.99 -7.02
C ALA A 31 17.88 -26.89 -5.53
N ARG A 32 17.18 -26.00 -4.81
CA ARG A 32 17.41 -25.74 -3.39
C ARG A 32 16.14 -25.22 -2.73
N SER A 33 16.16 -25.19 -1.40
CA SER A 33 15.07 -24.64 -0.61
C SER A 33 15.57 -23.77 0.53
N TRP A 34 14.69 -22.91 1.02
CA TRP A 34 14.85 -22.21 2.27
C TRP A 34 13.64 -22.45 3.20
N PRO A 35 13.84 -22.89 4.45
CA PRO A 35 15.10 -23.36 5.01
C PRO A 35 15.69 -24.55 4.23
N GLU A 36 17.01 -24.77 4.35
CA GLU A 36 17.70 -25.87 3.65
C GLU A 36 17.19 -27.25 4.10
N ALA A 37 16.76 -27.36 5.36
CA ALA A 37 16.24 -28.57 5.96
C ALA A 37 14.84 -28.36 6.52
N GLY A 38 13.90 -29.23 6.14
CA GLY A 38 12.53 -29.22 6.66
C GLY A 38 11.73 -27.98 6.25
N ALA A 39 10.77 -27.61 7.09
CA ALA A 39 10.00 -26.38 7.00
C ALA A 39 10.18 -25.61 8.31
N ALA A 40 10.10 -24.28 8.24
CA ALA A 40 10.06 -23.44 9.43
C ALA A 40 8.80 -23.74 10.26
N GLU A 41 8.90 -23.52 11.57
CA GLU A 41 7.74 -23.65 12.46
C GLU A 41 6.75 -22.52 12.19
N CYS A 42 5.49 -22.89 11.97
CA CYS A 42 4.43 -21.92 11.77
C CYS A 42 3.97 -21.35 13.10
N ALA A 43 3.88 -20.02 13.17
CA ALA A 43 3.31 -19.34 14.32
C ALA A 43 1.82 -19.73 14.50
N VAL A 44 1.42 -19.96 15.74
CA VAL A 44 0.03 -20.28 16.10
C VAL A 44 -0.60 -19.15 16.90
N GLY A 45 -1.84 -18.79 16.55
CA GLY A 45 -2.62 -17.82 17.31
C GLY A 45 -3.14 -18.41 18.64
N GLU A 46 -3.77 -17.57 19.45
CA GLU A 46 -4.34 -17.97 20.76
C GLU A 46 -5.42 -19.07 20.63
N SER A 47 -6.10 -19.13 19.48
CA SER A 47 -7.07 -20.18 19.15
C SER A 47 -6.42 -21.54 18.80
N GLY A 48 -5.10 -21.60 18.69
CA GLY A 48 -4.34 -22.78 18.25
C GLY A 48 -4.27 -22.96 16.73
N ALA A 49 -4.92 -22.08 15.95
CA ALA A 49 -4.81 -22.08 14.49
C ALA A 49 -3.47 -21.47 14.04
N ALA A 50 -2.87 -22.03 12.98
CA ALA A 50 -1.69 -21.42 12.35
C ALA A 50 -2.05 -20.05 11.76
N ARG A 51 -1.17 -19.06 11.97
CA ARG A 51 -1.27 -17.75 11.32
C ARG A 51 -0.85 -17.87 9.86
N LEU A 52 -1.28 -16.91 9.04
CA LEU A 52 -0.75 -16.77 7.70
C LEU A 52 0.76 -16.55 7.73
N GLY A 53 1.44 -17.13 6.75
CA GLY A 53 2.89 -17.08 6.64
C GLY A 53 3.40 -18.15 5.68
N ILE A 54 4.68 -18.08 5.38
CA ILE A 54 5.40 -19.09 4.61
C ILE A 54 6.11 -20.01 5.60
N ALA A 55 6.14 -21.31 5.30
CA ALA A 55 6.88 -22.32 6.04
C ALA A 55 8.11 -22.80 5.25
N LYS A 56 8.06 -22.75 3.92
CA LYS A 56 9.17 -23.17 3.05
C LYS A 56 9.06 -22.54 1.66
N ILE A 57 10.20 -22.22 1.06
CA ILE A 57 10.31 -21.78 -0.34
C ILE A 57 11.29 -22.72 -1.05
N GLU A 58 10.94 -23.20 -2.24
CA GLU A 58 11.76 -24.13 -3.01
C GLU A 58 11.92 -23.64 -4.45
N ALA A 59 13.16 -23.53 -4.90
CA ALA A 59 13.52 -23.47 -6.31
C ALA A 59 13.61 -24.92 -6.82
N VAL A 60 12.49 -25.44 -7.32
CA VAL A 60 12.34 -26.87 -7.68
C VAL A 60 13.15 -27.20 -8.93
N ASP A 61 13.08 -26.31 -9.92
CA ASP A 61 13.89 -26.28 -11.13
C ASP A 61 14.09 -24.81 -11.56
N GLU A 62 14.80 -24.55 -12.66
CA GLU A 62 15.08 -23.19 -13.15
C GLU A 62 13.84 -22.28 -13.26
N ARG A 63 12.64 -22.85 -13.41
CA ARG A 63 11.41 -22.12 -13.73
C ARG A 63 10.24 -22.46 -12.84
N THR A 64 10.47 -23.18 -11.75
CA THR A 64 9.40 -23.60 -10.85
C THR A 64 9.77 -23.24 -9.43
N VAL A 65 8.98 -22.34 -8.82
CA VAL A 65 9.08 -21.99 -7.41
C VAL A 65 7.89 -22.58 -6.68
N ARG A 66 8.13 -23.25 -5.55
CA ARG A 66 7.09 -23.78 -4.67
C ARG A 66 7.12 -23.05 -3.33
N PHE A 67 5.99 -22.52 -2.93
CA PHE A 67 5.75 -22.00 -1.60
C PHE A 67 4.95 -23.02 -0.79
N THR A 68 5.42 -23.36 0.40
CA THR A 68 4.63 -24.06 1.42
C THR A 68 4.15 -23.02 2.42
N LEU A 69 2.85 -22.89 2.60
CA LEU A 69 2.19 -21.92 3.47
C LEU A 69 1.85 -22.52 4.83
N CYS A 70 1.78 -21.68 5.85
CA CYS A 70 1.39 -22.07 7.21
C CYS A 70 -0.12 -22.29 7.36
N ALA A 71 -0.91 -21.61 6.55
CA ALA A 71 -2.35 -21.76 6.44
C ALA A 71 -2.78 -21.43 5.01
N PRO A 72 -3.96 -21.91 4.56
CA PRO A 72 -4.51 -21.52 3.27
C PRO A 72 -4.66 -20.00 3.19
N ASP A 73 -4.16 -19.42 2.10
CA ASP A 73 -4.20 -17.97 1.86
C ASP A 73 -4.82 -17.67 0.48
N PRO A 74 -6.15 -17.48 0.42
CA PRO A 74 -6.85 -17.14 -0.82
C PRO A 74 -6.38 -15.82 -1.45
N ALA A 75 -5.72 -14.95 -0.66
CA ALA A 75 -5.21 -13.67 -1.11
C ALA A 75 -3.76 -13.74 -1.62
N PHE A 76 -3.12 -14.91 -1.63
CA PHE A 76 -1.67 -15.02 -1.88
C PHE A 76 -1.23 -14.37 -3.20
N THR A 77 -1.97 -14.56 -4.31
CA THR A 77 -1.63 -13.91 -5.59
C THR A 77 -1.83 -12.39 -5.58
N GLN A 78 -2.78 -11.88 -4.79
CA GLN A 78 -2.95 -10.44 -4.59
C GLN A 78 -1.76 -9.87 -3.81
N LYS A 79 -1.30 -10.58 -2.78
CA LYS A 79 -0.11 -10.20 -2.01
C LYS A 79 1.15 -10.24 -2.86
N LEU A 80 1.33 -11.25 -3.71
CA LEU A 80 2.42 -11.34 -4.69
C LEU A 80 2.43 -10.19 -5.71
N ALA A 81 1.31 -9.48 -5.87
CA ALA A 81 1.20 -8.31 -6.75
C ALA A 81 1.63 -6.99 -6.08
N VAL A 82 1.82 -6.98 -4.76
CA VAL A 82 2.37 -5.81 -4.07
C VAL A 82 3.82 -5.60 -4.47
N THR A 83 4.12 -4.41 -4.98
CA THR A 83 5.42 -4.02 -5.53
C THR A 83 6.61 -4.32 -4.61
N ASN A 84 6.41 -4.24 -3.29
CA ASN A 84 7.43 -4.56 -2.30
C ASN A 84 8.02 -5.96 -2.52
N PHE A 85 7.20 -6.95 -2.89
CA PHE A 85 7.63 -8.35 -3.11
C PHE A 85 8.15 -8.61 -4.54
N SER A 86 8.84 -7.62 -5.09
CA SER A 86 9.52 -7.76 -6.38
C SER A 86 10.75 -8.67 -6.29
N VAL A 87 11.08 -9.33 -7.39
CA VAL A 87 12.21 -10.26 -7.47
C VAL A 87 13.50 -9.50 -7.83
N ASN A 88 14.57 -9.76 -7.08
CA ASN A 88 15.91 -9.22 -7.31
C ASN A 88 16.81 -10.30 -7.92
N ASP A 89 17.85 -9.88 -8.66
CA ASP A 89 18.95 -10.77 -9.05
C ASP A 89 19.77 -11.11 -7.80
N SER A 90 19.87 -12.40 -7.47
CA SER A 90 20.56 -12.89 -6.28
C SER A 90 22.01 -12.42 -6.20
N GLY A 91 22.71 -12.41 -7.35
CA GLY A 91 24.11 -12.00 -7.43
C GLY A 91 24.28 -10.50 -7.21
N TRP A 92 23.39 -9.70 -7.78
CA TRP A 92 23.35 -8.26 -7.52
C TRP A 92 23.00 -7.96 -6.07
N LEU A 93 21.98 -8.62 -5.50
CA LEU A 93 21.53 -8.40 -4.13
C LEU A 93 22.67 -8.62 -3.13
N ALA A 94 23.41 -9.74 -3.26
CA ALA A 94 24.57 -10.02 -2.43
C ALA A 94 25.68 -8.96 -2.58
N ALA A 95 25.95 -8.50 -3.81
CA ALA A 95 26.95 -7.47 -4.07
C ALA A 95 26.55 -6.10 -3.48
N ALA A 96 25.29 -5.69 -3.66
CA ALA A 96 24.76 -4.42 -3.18
C ALA A 96 24.68 -4.35 -1.65
N ILE A 97 24.44 -5.48 -0.99
CA ILE A 97 24.57 -5.62 0.47
C ILE A 97 26.03 -5.44 0.89
N ALA A 98 26.96 -6.14 0.21
CA ALA A 98 28.37 -6.13 0.58
C ALA A 98 29.05 -4.76 0.40
N ASP A 99 28.65 -3.99 -0.61
CA ASP A 99 29.20 -2.65 -0.88
C ASP A 99 28.37 -1.49 -0.29
N GLY A 100 27.22 -1.78 0.32
CA GLY A 100 26.33 -0.81 0.95
C GLY A 100 25.49 0.03 -0.02
N SER A 101 25.40 -0.37 -1.29
CA SER A 101 24.62 0.35 -2.32
C SER A 101 23.15 -0.06 -2.42
N LEU A 102 22.70 -1.00 -1.59
CA LEU A 102 21.34 -1.56 -1.59
C LEU A 102 20.23 -0.50 -1.60
N ALA A 103 20.37 0.55 -0.79
CA ALA A 103 19.34 1.57 -0.65
C ALA A 103 19.32 2.60 -1.79
N SER A 104 20.32 2.65 -2.67
CA SER A 104 20.50 3.72 -3.66
C SER A 104 20.69 3.23 -5.10
N THR A 105 20.73 1.91 -5.30
CA THR A 105 20.84 1.26 -6.61
C THR A 105 19.74 0.21 -6.77
N MET A 106 19.50 -0.22 -8.01
CA MET A 106 18.47 -1.20 -8.33
C MET A 106 18.93 -2.06 -9.49
N ASN A 107 18.56 -3.34 -9.49
CA ASN A 107 18.68 -4.22 -10.64
C ASN A 107 17.42 -5.07 -10.78
N GLY A 108 16.49 -4.58 -11.59
CA GLY A 108 15.19 -5.20 -11.79
C GLY A 108 15.06 -5.86 -13.15
N THR A 109 13.84 -6.26 -13.47
CA THR A 109 13.45 -6.86 -14.76
C THR A 109 12.48 -5.96 -15.54
N GLY A 110 12.09 -4.82 -14.95
CA GLY A 110 11.03 -3.94 -15.44
C GLY A 110 11.37 -3.14 -16.71
N PRO A 111 10.38 -2.39 -17.23
CA PRO A 111 10.46 -1.65 -18.49
C PRO A 111 11.37 -0.41 -18.42
N LEU A 112 11.69 0.07 -17.22
CA LEU A 112 12.56 1.21 -16.98
C LEU A 112 13.76 0.79 -16.11
N VAL A 113 14.90 1.41 -16.32
CA VAL A 113 16.17 1.14 -15.64
C VAL A 113 16.59 2.39 -14.86
N LEU A 114 16.95 2.23 -13.59
CA LEU A 114 17.53 3.31 -12.81
C LEU A 114 18.85 3.76 -13.46
N SER A 115 18.88 5.01 -13.94
CA SER A 115 20.07 5.59 -14.58
C SER A 115 20.84 6.48 -13.63
N ALA A 116 20.13 7.26 -12.80
CA ALA A 116 20.73 8.08 -11.76
C ALA A 116 19.71 8.38 -10.65
N TRP A 117 20.21 8.51 -9.43
CA TRP A 117 19.52 9.21 -8.35
C TRP A 117 20.41 10.37 -7.90
N GLU A 118 19.98 11.58 -8.25
CA GLU A 118 20.62 12.82 -7.81
C GLU A 118 19.92 13.25 -6.52
N GLN A 119 20.50 12.88 -5.38
CA GLN A 119 19.88 13.12 -4.06
C GLN A 119 19.48 14.59 -3.87
N GLY A 120 18.28 14.81 -3.34
CA GLY A 120 17.67 16.12 -3.19
C GLY A 120 17.19 16.80 -4.49
N VAL A 121 17.40 16.18 -5.66
CA VAL A 121 17.05 16.75 -6.97
C VAL A 121 16.04 15.89 -7.73
N GLN A 122 16.42 14.69 -8.18
CA GLN A 122 15.60 13.87 -9.07
C GLN A 122 16.08 12.42 -9.17
N ILE A 123 15.20 11.54 -9.67
CA ILE A 123 15.55 10.22 -10.18
C ILE A 123 15.38 10.20 -11.70
N VAL A 124 16.36 9.67 -12.40
CA VAL A 124 16.33 9.49 -13.86
C VAL A 124 16.26 8.01 -14.17
N LEU A 125 15.20 7.63 -14.87
CA LEU A 125 14.98 6.29 -15.39
C LEU A 125 15.11 6.30 -16.91
N SER A 126 15.76 5.30 -17.48
CA SER A 126 15.85 5.11 -18.93
C SER A 126 15.10 3.87 -19.38
N ARG A 127 14.65 3.87 -20.62
CA ARG A 127 13.96 2.73 -21.21
C ARG A 127 14.85 1.48 -21.24
N ASN A 128 14.34 0.37 -20.71
CA ASN A 128 14.96 -0.94 -20.87
C ASN A 128 14.77 -1.41 -22.33
N GLY A 129 15.86 -1.39 -23.11
CA GLY A 129 15.84 -1.81 -24.52
C GLY A 129 15.64 -3.31 -24.73
N SER A 130 15.88 -4.13 -23.70
CA SER A 130 15.78 -5.59 -23.73
C SER A 130 14.58 -6.09 -22.91
N TYR A 131 13.62 -5.22 -22.61
CA TYR A 131 12.44 -5.59 -21.84
C TYR A 131 11.63 -6.68 -22.54
N TRP A 132 11.19 -7.67 -21.77
CA TRP A 132 10.48 -8.85 -22.27
C TRP A 132 9.02 -8.55 -22.66
N GLY A 133 8.44 -7.49 -22.08
CA GLY A 133 7.08 -7.03 -22.36
C GLY A 133 7.03 -5.81 -23.28
N ASP A 134 5.98 -5.00 -23.14
CA ASP A 134 5.81 -3.78 -23.93
C ASP A 134 6.89 -2.75 -23.58
N ARG A 135 7.61 -2.33 -24.61
CA ARG A 135 8.67 -1.34 -24.50
C ARG A 135 8.10 -0.01 -23.99
N ALA A 136 8.78 0.61 -23.01
CA ALA A 136 8.34 1.90 -22.48
C ALA A 136 8.17 2.94 -23.60
N ALA A 137 7.14 3.78 -23.49
CA ALA A 137 6.75 4.71 -24.53
C ALA A 137 7.71 5.92 -24.62
N SER A 138 8.15 6.45 -23.47
CA SER A 138 9.20 7.46 -23.36
C SER A 138 10.60 6.83 -23.34
N GLU A 139 11.62 7.51 -23.87
CA GLU A 139 13.02 7.06 -23.74
C GLU A 139 13.56 7.29 -22.33
N ARG A 140 13.09 8.36 -21.68
CA ARG A 140 13.48 8.74 -20.32
C ARG A 140 12.25 9.10 -19.50
N VAL A 141 12.24 8.66 -18.25
CA VAL A 141 11.29 9.12 -17.23
C VAL A 141 12.09 9.80 -16.14
N VAL A 142 11.74 11.04 -15.81
CA VAL A 142 12.35 11.80 -14.72
C VAL A 142 11.31 11.93 -13.61
N VAL A 143 11.71 11.61 -12.39
CA VAL A 143 10.87 11.76 -11.20
C VAL A 143 11.48 12.84 -10.32
N GLN A 144 10.71 13.88 -10.06
CA GLN A 144 11.06 15.02 -9.23
C GLN A 144 10.09 15.11 -8.05
N TRP A 145 10.42 15.94 -7.06
CA TRP A 145 9.59 16.15 -5.89
C TRP A 145 9.47 17.62 -5.49
N GLU A 146 8.31 17.96 -4.97
CA GLU A 146 7.98 19.27 -4.43
C GLU A 146 6.93 19.06 -3.33
N PRO A 147 7.23 19.30 -2.04
CA PRO A 147 6.30 19.05 -0.93
C PRO A 147 5.00 19.84 -1.02
N GLU A 148 5.04 21.07 -1.51
CA GLU A 148 3.88 21.96 -1.51
C GLU A 148 3.00 21.74 -2.75
N SER A 149 1.74 21.33 -2.53
CA SER A 149 0.79 21.07 -3.64
C SER A 149 0.63 22.25 -4.59
N ALA A 150 0.54 23.47 -4.04
CA ALA A 150 0.42 24.67 -4.86
C ALA A 150 1.66 24.90 -5.75
N ALA A 151 2.86 24.60 -5.22
CA ALA A 151 4.10 24.69 -5.99
C ALA A 151 4.15 23.60 -7.09
N ARG A 152 3.66 22.38 -6.82
CA ARG A 152 3.51 21.35 -7.85
C ARG A 152 2.65 21.82 -9.03
N LEU A 153 1.50 22.43 -8.76
CA LEU A 153 0.63 22.97 -9.81
C LEU A 153 1.28 24.12 -10.59
N LEU A 154 2.04 25.00 -9.91
CA LEU A 154 2.77 26.08 -10.57
C LEU A 154 3.84 25.54 -11.54
N GLN A 155 4.60 24.51 -11.13
CA GLN A 155 5.59 23.86 -11.99
C GLN A 155 4.93 23.18 -13.21
N LEU A 156 3.80 22.51 -13.01
CA LEU A 156 3.05 21.90 -14.10
C LEU A 156 2.57 22.92 -15.12
N ARG A 157 2.00 24.06 -14.67
CA ARG A 157 1.57 25.17 -15.54
C ARG A 157 2.72 25.86 -16.26
N ALA A 158 3.88 25.95 -15.61
CA ALA A 158 5.10 26.46 -16.23
C ALA A 158 5.67 25.52 -17.29
N GLY A 159 5.21 24.26 -17.34
CA GLY A 159 5.69 23.24 -18.25
C GLY A 159 7.08 22.71 -17.90
N THR A 160 7.54 22.91 -16.66
CA THR A 160 8.82 22.36 -16.17
C THR A 160 8.71 20.87 -15.83
N VAL A 161 7.47 20.40 -15.59
CA VAL A 161 7.11 18.98 -15.42
C VAL A 161 5.91 18.63 -16.29
N ASP A 162 5.69 17.34 -16.54
CA ASP A 162 4.63 16.85 -17.42
C ASP A 162 3.38 16.39 -16.67
N ALA A 163 3.54 15.89 -15.46
CA ALA A 163 2.45 15.50 -14.58
C ALA A 163 2.80 15.77 -13.12
N ALA A 164 1.78 16.06 -12.31
CA ALA A 164 1.90 16.31 -10.88
C ALA A 164 0.89 15.47 -10.10
N ASP A 165 1.37 14.77 -9.07
CA ASP A 165 0.57 13.95 -8.16
C ASP A 165 0.03 14.74 -6.96
N ASN A 166 -1.02 14.19 -6.35
CA ASN A 166 -1.54 14.61 -5.05
C ASN A 166 -1.82 16.12 -4.97
N LEU A 167 -2.53 16.66 -5.97
CA LEU A 167 -2.94 18.06 -6.00
C LEU A 167 -4.10 18.31 -5.04
N ALA A 168 -4.16 19.52 -4.49
CA ALA A 168 -5.17 19.91 -3.51
C ALA A 168 -6.56 19.96 -4.16
N PRO A 169 -7.62 19.51 -3.46
CA PRO A 169 -9.00 19.61 -3.96
C PRO A 169 -9.41 21.03 -4.35
N THR A 170 -8.89 22.04 -3.65
CA THR A 170 -9.15 23.46 -3.94
C THR A 170 -8.64 23.92 -5.30
N ASP A 171 -7.69 23.21 -5.89
CA ASP A 171 -7.12 23.53 -7.20
C ASP A 171 -7.92 22.91 -8.37
N GLU A 172 -8.84 22.00 -8.09
CA GLU A 172 -9.54 21.19 -9.10
C GLU A 172 -10.21 22.03 -10.18
N ALA A 173 -11.03 23.02 -9.77
CA ALA A 173 -11.74 23.89 -10.70
C ALA A 173 -10.78 24.70 -11.60
N ALA A 174 -9.62 25.10 -11.05
CA ALA A 174 -8.62 25.85 -11.78
C ALA A 174 -7.82 24.96 -12.75
N ILE A 175 -7.66 23.66 -12.44
CA ILE A 175 -7.07 22.67 -13.36
C ILE A 175 -8.05 22.36 -14.49
N ALA A 176 -9.32 22.09 -14.17
CA ALA A 176 -10.35 21.76 -15.14
C ALA A 176 -10.65 22.90 -16.13
N ALA A 177 -10.48 24.15 -15.71
CA ALA A 177 -10.63 25.32 -16.56
C ALA A 177 -9.42 25.61 -17.47
N ASP A 178 -8.26 24.99 -17.20
CA ASP A 178 -7.02 25.21 -17.95
C ASP A 178 -6.90 24.19 -19.08
N SER A 179 -7.15 24.63 -20.32
CA SER A 179 -7.10 23.75 -21.50
C SER A 179 -5.71 23.21 -21.83
N SER A 180 -4.66 23.74 -21.19
CA SER A 180 -3.30 23.18 -21.29
C SER A 180 -3.08 21.99 -20.38
N LEU A 181 -4.02 21.68 -19.48
CA LEU A 181 -3.96 20.59 -18.53
C LEU A 181 -5.08 19.57 -18.74
N ALA A 182 -4.84 18.36 -18.27
CA ALA A 182 -5.81 17.30 -18.12
C ALA A 182 -5.89 16.93 -16.64
N LEU A 183 -7.10 17.02 -16.07
CA LEU A 183 -7.40 16.51 -14.74
C LEU A 183 -7.60 14.99 -14.81
N ILE A 184 -6.92 14.25 -13.95
CA ILE A 184 -7.02 12.80 -13.83
C ILE A 184 -7.36 12.49 -12.37
N THR A 185 -8.53 11.90 -12.14
CA THR A 185 -8.97 11.49 -10.81
C THR A 185 -8.46 10.08 -10.50
N ARG A 186 -7.82 9.91 -9.34
CA ARG A 186 -7.46 8.59 -8.81
C ARG A 186 -8.54 8.16 -7.82
N PRO A 187 -9.28 7.06 -8.09
CA PRO A 187 -10.29 6.55 -7.18
C PRO A 187 -9.74 6.27 -5.78
N GLY A 188 -10.58 6.47 -4.76
CA GLY A 188 -10.20 6.25 -3.37
C GLY A 188 -10.05 4.76 -3.03
N PHE A 189 -8.82 4.31 -2.86
CA PHE A 189 -8.47 3.02 -2.25
C PHE A 189 -8.28 3.16 -0.73
N ASN A 190 -9.31 3.70 -0.08
CA ASN A 190 -9.35 4.00 1.35
C ASN A 190 -10.80 4.19 1.76
N THR A 191 -11.08 4.13 3.06
CA THR A 191 -12.38 4.53 3.61
C THR A 191 -12.20 5.38 4.85
N PHE A 192 -12.55 6.65 4.79
CA PHE A 192 -12.69 7.49 5.97
C PHE A 192 -13.94 7.12 6.76
N TYR A 193 -13.78 7.00 8.07
CA TYR A 193 -14.87 6.68 8.98
C TYR A 193 -14.78 7.43 10.32
N LEU A 194 -15.94 7.58 10.95
CA LEU A 194 -16.05 7.93 12.36
C LEU A 194 -15.88 6.66 13.20
N ASN A 195 -14.81 6.56 13.98
CA ASN A 195 -14.51 5.45 14.87
C ASN A 195 -15.21 5.60 16.24
N PHE A 196 -15.56 4.49 16.88
CA PHE A 196 -15.99 4.45 18.29
C PHE A 196 -15.14 3.49 19.11
N ASN A 197 -14.73 3.95 20.30
CA ASN A 197 -14.14 3.08 21.31
C ASN A 197 -15.23 2.54 22.23
N ASN A 198 -15.67 1.30 22.00
CA ASN A 198 -16.83 0.70 22.67
C ASN A 198 -16.64 0.43 24.19
N ARG A 199 -15.45 0.70 24.75
CA ARG A 199 -15.19 0.56 26.20
C ARG A 199 -15.78 1.70 27.02
N TYR A 200 -16.12 2.81 26.39
CA TYR A 200 -16.46 4.05 27.08
C TYR A 200 -17.89 4.48 26.77
N ALA A 201 -18.67 4.70 27.84
CA ALA A 201 -19.97 5.34 27.71
C ALA A 201 -19.84 6.75 27.10
N PRO A 202 -20.84 7.23 26.33
CA PRO A 202 -22.09 6.53 26.00
C PRO A 202 -21.97 5.58 24.80
N VAL A 203 -20.86 5.62 24.04
CA VAL A 203 -20.68 4.84 22.80
C VAL A 203 -20.42 3.35 23.04
N SER A 204 -20.33 2.90 24.29
CA SER A 204 -20.36 1.49 24.65
C SER A 204 -21.70 0.82 24.33
N ASP A 205 -22.81 1.59 24.30
CA ASP A 205 -24.11 1.09 23.87
C ASP A 205 -24.23 1.13 22.34
N VAL A 206 -24.47 -0.02 21.72
CA VAL A 206 -24.63 -0.14 20.26
C VAL A 206 -25.74 0.74 19.71
N ARG A 207 -26.82 0.96 20.47
CA ARG A 207 -27.95 1.81 20.03
C ARG A 207 -27.56 3.27 19.92
N VAL A 208 -26.61 3.74 20.75
CA VAL A 208 -26.04 5.09 20.64
C VAL A 208 -25.21 5.20 19.35
N ARG A 209 -24.38 4.19 19.05
CA ARG A 209 -23.58 4.17 17.81
C ARG A 209 -24.46 4.10 16.56
N GLN A 210 -25.51 3.28 16.57
CA GLN A 210 -26.52 3.21 15.52
C GLN A 210 -27.24 4.55 15.33
N ALA A 211 -27.65 5.22 16.43
CA ALA A 211 -28.26 6.54 16.34
C ALA A 211 -27.32 7.57 15.70
N ILE A 212 -26.03 7.56 16.04
CA ILE A 212 -25.03 8.43 15.39
C ILE A 212 -24.92 8.10 13.90
N GLY A 213 -24.78 6.81 13.54
CA GLY A 213 -24.66 6.38 12.14
C GLY A 213 -25.86 6.74 11.27
N ILE A 214 -27.07 6.73 11.83
CA ILE A 214 -28.33 7.09 11.15
C ILE A 214 -28.54 8.61 11.13
N ALA A 215 -27.99 9.37 12.07
CA ALA A 215 -28.17 10.82 12.12
C ALA A 215 -27.40 11.59 11.03
N LEU A 216 -26.37 10.97 10.43
CA LEU A 216 -25.47 11.63 9.50
C LEU A 216 -25.96 11.59 8.05
N ASP A 217 -26.06 12.76 7.43
CA ASP A 217 -26.04 12.96 5.98
C ASP A 217 -24.59 12.87 5.50
N ARG A 218 -24.19 11.65 5.18
CA ARG A 218 -22.83 11.32 4.74
C ARG A 218 -22.56 11.78 3.30
N GLN A 219 -23.59 11.79 2.46
CA GLN A 219 -23.46 12.24 1.07
C GLN A 219 -23.13 13.73 1.02
N ARG A 220 -23.78 14.55 1.86
CA ARG A 220 -23.43 15.97 2.02
C ARG A 220 -21.95 16.18 2.36
N ILE A 221 -21.37 15.35 3.22
CA ILE A 221 -19.94 15.46 3.58
C ILE A 221 -19.07 15.23 2.34
N VAL A 222 -19.36 14.19 1.55
CA VAL A 222 -18.65 13.90 0.30
C VAL A 222 -18.80 15.09 -0.68
N ASP A 223 -20.03 15.56 -0.90
CA ASP A 223 -20.31 16.61 -1.88
C ASP A 223 -19.67 17.96 -1.54
N LEU A 224 -19.50 18.27 -0.25
CA LEU A 224 -18.97 19.57 0.19
C LEU A 224 -17.46 19.60 0.36
N PHE A 225 -16.83 18.49 0.76
CA PHE A 225 -15.44 18.50 1.25
C PHE A 225 -14.47 17.64 0.45
N TYR A 226 -14.95 16.84 -0.50
CA TYR A 226 -14.11 15.93 -1.28
C TYR A 226 -14.01 16.36 -2.75
N PRO A 227 -12.86 16.08 -3.41
CA PRO A 227 -12.69 16.32 -4.84
C PRO A 227 -13.50 15.33 -5.67
N SER A 228 -13.65 15.61 -6.97
CA SER A 228 -14.25 14.65 -7.90
C SER A 228 -13.51 13.31 -7.92
N GLY A 229 -14.27 12.26 -8.22
CA GLY A 229 -13.80 10.87 -8.11
C GLY A 229 -13.92 10.26 -6.72
N SER A 230 -14.17 11.06 -5.68
CA SER A 230 -14.52 10.55 -4.35
C SER A 230 -15.94 9.99 -4.35
N THR A 231 -16.20 8.98 -3.51
CA THR A 231 -17.51 8.33 -3.45
C THR A 231 -18.00 8.16 -2.01
N LEU A 232 -19.33 8.09 -1.84
CA LEU A 232 -19.95 7.73 -0.57
C LEU A 232 -19.59 6.29 -0.23
N ALA A 233 -19.02 6.08 0.95
CA ALA A 233 -18.73 4.75 1.44
C ALA A 233 -20.02 4.03 1.85
N THR A 234 -20.39 2.98 1.10
CA THR A 234 -21.57 2.15 1.40
C THR A 234 -21.24 1.01 2.37
N HIS A 235 -19.97 0.65 2.48
CA HIS A 235 -19.40 -0.35 3.38
C HIS A 235 -18.07 0.18 3.95
N VAL A 236 -17.48 -0.54 4.91
CA VAL A 236 -16.14 -0.21 5.40
C VAL A 236 -15.05 -0.48 4.35
N PRO A 237 -14.98 -1.64 3.69
CA PRO A 237 -14.02 -1.81 2.61
C PRO A 237 -14.43 -0.97 1.38
N PRO A 238 -13.46 -0.41 0.63
CA PRO A 238 -13.76 0.37 -0.57
C PRO A 238 -14.25 -0.52 -1.71
N CYS A 239 -15.35 -0.16 -2.38
CA CYS A 239 -15.96 -0.96 -3.45
C CYS A 239 -15.13 -1.04 -4.75
N VAL A 240 -13.99 -0.35 -4.82
CA VAL A 240 -12.99 -0.54 -5.89
C VAL A 240 -12.26 -1.88 -5.76
N ILE A 241 -12.38 -2.54 -4.59
CA ILE A 241 -12.01 -3.94 -4.40
C ILE A 241 -13.19 -4.80 -4.84
N ASP A 242 -12.94 -5.68 -5.80
CA ASP A 242 -13.96 -6.58 -6.33
C ASP A 242 -14.52 -7.48 -5.23
N GLY A 243 -15.85 -7.63 -5.19
CA GLY A 243 -16.54 -8.42 -4.16
C GLY A 243 -16.44 -7.91 -2.72
N ALA A 244 -15.96 -6.67 -2.48
CA ALA A 244 -15.81 -6.17 -1.11
C ALA A 244 -17.08 -5.57 -0.50
N CYS A 245 -17.98 -5.07 -1.33
CA CYS A 245 -19.22 -4.38 -0.93
C CYS A 245 -20.46 -5.29 -1.01
N GLU A 246 -20.32 -6.53 -0.57
CA GLU A 246 -21.43 -7.51 -0.47
C GLU A 246 -22.33 -7.21 0.73
N GLY A 247 -23.62 -7.54 0.63
CA GLY A 247 -24.61 -7.34 1.70
C GLY A 247 -25.32 -5.99 1.65
N ASP A 248 -25.82 -5.55 2.81
CA ASP A 248 -26.64 -4.36 2.92
C ASP A 248 -25.77 -3.09 3.02
N ALA A 249 -26.05 -2.11 2.16
CA ALA A 249 -25.44 -0.80 2.27
C ALA A 249 -25.73 -0.10 3.62
N TRP A 250 -24.83 0.79 4.00
CA TRP A 250 -24.93 1.54 5.24
C TRP A 250 -26.18 2.41 5.33
N TYR A 251 -26.57 2.75 6.56
CA TYR A 251 -27.78 3.52 6.87
C TYR A 251 -27.93 4.81 6.05
N ALA A 252 -29.15 5.06 5.58
CA ALA A 252 -29.59 6.38 5.13
C ALA A 252 -29.90 7.28 6.33
N GLN A 253 -29.90 8.59 6.13
CA GLN A 253 -30.18 9.53 7.21
C GLN A 253 -31.64 9.43 7.67
N ASP A 254 -31.86 9.28 8.98
CA ASP A 254 -33.18 9.36 9.60
C ASP A 254 -33.11 9.96 11.02
N LEU A 255 -33.40 11.26 11.11
CA LEU A 255 -33.33 11.99 12.38
C LEU A 255 -34.41 11.56 13.40
N ILE A 256 -35.52 10.95 12.94
CA ILE A 256 -36.58 10.47 13.83
C ILE A 256 -36.14 9.15 14.46
N ALA A 257 -35.66 8.21 13.64
CA ALA A 257 -35.15 6.93 14.10
C ALA A 257 -33.93 7.11 15.03
N ALA A 258 -33.03 8.05 14.71
CA ALA A 258 -31.88 8.35 15.56
C ALA A 258 -32.29 8.83 16.97
N ARG A 259 -33.27 9.74 17.08
CA ARG A 259 -33.79 10.19 18.39
C ARG A 259 -34.48 9.06 19.16
N ALA A 260 -35.23 8.21 18.45
CA ALA A 260 -35.91 7.07 19.07
C ALA A 260 -34.88 6.10 19.69
N LEU A 261 -33.82 5.76 18.95
CA LEU A 261 -32.73 4.92 19.45
C LEU A 261 -32.01 5.55 20.65
N LEU A 262 -31.76 6.86 20.64
CA LEU A 262 -31.19 7.55 21.81
C LEU A 262 -32.11 7.46 23.03
N ALA A 263 -33.43 7.65 22.85
CA ALA A 263 -34.40 7.53 23.94
C ALA A 263 -34.46 6.10 24.49
N GLU A 264 -34.47 5.09 23.61
CA GLU A 264 -34.43 3.66 23.99
C GLU A 264 -33.13 3.29 24.71
N ALA A 265 -32.01 3.93 24.34
CA ALA A 265 -30.73 3.82 25.02
C ALA A 265 -30.68 4.53 26.38
N GLY A 266 -31.76 5.19 26.80
CA GLY A 266 -31.85 5.91 28.07
C GLY A 266 -31.42 7.37 28.01
N TYR A 267 -31.27 7.94 26.80
CA TYR A 267 -30.84 9.31 26.55
C TYR A 267 -31.90 10.16 25.80
N PRO A 268 -33.14 10.30 26.34
CA PRO A 268 -34.19 11.08 25.67
C PRO A 268 -33.87 12.57 25.51
N ASN A 269 -32.91 13.08 26.29
CA ASN A 269 -32.41 14.45 26.22
C ASN A 269 -31.03 14.57 25.53
N GLY A 270 -30.63 13.50 24.81
CA GLY A 270 -29.35 13.41 24.13
C GLY A 270 -28.17 13.12 25.05
N ILE A 271 -26.97 13.21 24.48
CA ILE A 271 -25.70 12.84 25.12
C ILE A 271 -24.63 13.91 24.88
N ASP A 272 -23.57 13.88 25.67
CA ASP A 272 -22.31 14.57 25.37
C ASP A 272 -21.34 13.57 24.71
N LEU A 273 -20.65 14.00 23.66
CA LEU A 273 -19.71 13.16 22.90
C LEU A 273 -18.42 13.94 22.64
N THR A 274 -17.27 13.37 22.97
CA THR A 274 -15.98 13.88 22.47
C THR A 274 -15.70 13.27 21.09
N LEU A 275 -15.28 14.12 20.15
CA LEU A 275 -14.78 13.73 18.84
C LEU A 275 -13.31 14.14 18.71
N SER A 276 -12.40 13.18 18.81
CA SER A 276 -10.96 13.42 18.67
C SER A 276 -10.51 13.29 17.21
N LEU A 277 -9.75 14.27 16.71
CA LEU A 277 -9.23 14.28 15.35
C LEU A 277 -7.82 14.89 15.31
N ARG A 278 -7.06 14.49 14.28
CA ARG A 278 -5.87 15.25 13.86
C ARG A 278 -6.22 16.20 12.73
N GLU A 279 -5.60 17.37 12.70
CA GLU A 279 -5.92 18.43 11.72
C GLU A 279 -5.23 18.29 10.36
N THR A 280 -4.28 17.35 10.21
CA THR A 280 -3.48 17.27 8.98
C THR A 280 -4.24 16.59 7.82
N PRO A 281 -4.35 17.26 6.64
CA PRO A 281 -4.99 16.70 5.45
C PRO A 281 -4.44 15.35 5.01
N ARG A 282 -5.31 14.49 4.49
CA ARG A 282 -4.98 13.21 3.85
C ARG A 282 -5.92 12.97 2.67
N ALA A 283 -5.56 12.07 1.74
CA ALA A 283 -6.43 11.73 0.61
C ALA A 283 -7.81 11.22 1.06
N TYR A 284 -7.84 10.41 2.14
CA TYR A 284 -9.09 9.92 2.72
C TYR A 284 -9.90 11.01 3.45
N LEU A 285 -9.28 12.12 3.87
CA LEU A 285 -9.94 13.22 4.60
C LEU A 285 -9.20 14.55 4.35
N PRO A 286 -9.60 15.30 3.30
CA PRO A 286 -8.86 16.50 2.89
C PRO A 286 -8.97 17.70 3.84
N ASP A 287 -10.11 17.85 4.54
CA ASP A 287 -10.33 18.93 5.51
C ASP A 287 -10.92 18.39 6.82
N PRO A 288 -10.07 17.88 7.74
CA PRO A 288 -10.54 17.24 8.97
C PRO A 288 -11.38 18.17 9.85
N VAL A 289 -10.98 19.44 10.01
CA VAL A 289 -11.65 20.36 10.93
C VAL A 289 -13.02 20.78 10.40
N ALA A 290 -13.14 21.04 9.09
CA ALA A 290 -14.43 21.38 8.49
C ALA A 290 -15.40 20.20 8.52
N VAL A 291 -14.94 18.99 8.20
CA VAL A 291 -15.76 17.78 8.28
C VAL A 291 -16.22 17.50 9.72
N ALA A 292 -15.36 17.66 10.73
CA ALA A 292 -15.75 17.51 12.13
C ALA A 292 -16.77 18.55 12.59
N THR A 293 -16.66 19.78 12.09
CA THR A 293 -17.62 20.85 12.37
C THR A 293 -18.99 20.55 11.74
N ASP A 294 -19.03 20.04 10.51
CA ASP A 294 -20.28 19.62 9.86
C ASP A 294 -20.92 18.43 10.60
N ILE A 295 -20.13 17.41 10.98
CA ILE A 295 -20.60 16.29 11.81
C ILE A 295 -21.15 16.78 13.16
N GLN A 296 -20.46 17.70 13.85
CA GLN A 296 -20.94 18.31 15.09
C GLN A 296 -22.30 18.99 14.88
N ALA A 297 -22.48 19.76 13.81
CA ALA A 297 -23.73 20.45 13.50
C ALA A 297 -24.87 19.46 13.19
N GLN A 298 -24.59 18.41 12.41
CA GLN A 298 -25.57 17.37 12.10
C GLN A 298 -26.02 16.61 13.36
N LEU A 299 -25.08 16.21 14.23
CA LEU A 299 -25.38 15.47 15.45
C LEU A 299 -26.12 16.32 16.51
N ALA A 300 -25.86 17.63 16.54
CA ALA A 300 -26.62 18.56 17.38
C ALA A 300 -28.13 18.53 17.05
N ALA A 301 -28.49 18.26 15.79
CA ALA A 301 -29.89 18.16 15.37
C ALA A 301 -30.64 17.10 16.17
N VAL A 302 -30.00 16.00 16.58
CA VAL A 302 -30.61 14.90 17.37
C VAL A 302 -30.32 14.97 18.87
N GLY A 303 -29.74 16.08 19.35
CA GLY A 303 -29.45 16.31 20.77
C GLY A 303 -28.09 15.81 21.24
N ILE A 304 -27.22 15.36 20.33
CA ILE A 304 -25.85 14.96 20.65
C ILE A 304 -24.96 16.20 20.65
N ARG A 305 -24.40 16.53 21.81
CA ARG A 305 -23.53 17.70 22.00
C ARG A 305 -22.07 17.27 21.84
N VAL A 306 -21.51 17.56 20.67
CA VAL A 306 -20.13 17.15 20.35
C VAL A 306 -19.12 18.20 20.82
N THR A 307 -18.08 17.77 21.54
CA THR A 307 -16.87 18.57 21.80
C THR A 307 -15.76 18.09 20.87
N LEU A 308 -15.21 18.99 20.05
CA LEU A 308 -14.10 18.68 19.16
C LEU A 308 -12.78 18.74 19.94
N ASP A 309 -12.06 17.64 19.94
CA ASP A 309 -10.71 17.51 20.50
C ASP A 309 -9.72 17.44 19.34
N VAL A 310 -9.33 18.63 18.85
CA VAL A 310 -8.38 18.78 17.75
C VAL A 310 -6.96 18.65 18.28
N GLN A 311 -6.21 17.69 17.74
CA GLN A 311 -4.84 17.40 18.12
C GLN A 311 -3.87 17.63 16.95
N GLU A 312 -2.64 18.02 17.28
CA GLU A 312 -1.54 17.94 16.31
C GLU A 312 -1.28 16.47 15.92
N ALA A 313 -0.73 16.24 14.73
CA ALA A 313 -0.56 14.88 14.21
C ALA A 313 0.35 13.98 15.07
N GLY A 314 1.29 14.57 15.80
CA GLY A 314 2.20 13.86 16.69
C GLY A 314 1.44 13.18 17.84
N GLY A 315 1.54 11.85 17.94
CA GLY A 315 0.96 11.07 19.03
C GLY A 315 -0.53 10.72 18.90
N TYR A 316 -1.29 11.37 18.00
CA TYR A 316 -2.71 11.03 17.77
C TYR A 316 -2.91 9.56 17.41
N ILE A 317 -2.14 9.07 16.44
CA ILE A 317 -2.21 7.68 15.97
C ILE A 317 -1.84 6.70 17.09
N GLY A 318 -0.83 7.02 17.91
CA GLY A 318 -0.47 6.21 19.07
C GLY A 318 -1.62 6.06 20.05
N LYS A 319 -2.29 7.16 20.42
CA LYS A 319 -3.47 7.14 21.31
C LYS A 319 -4.67 6.43 20.71
N LEU A 320 -4.87 6.55 19.40
CA LEU A 320 -5.91 5.83 18.69
C LEU A 320 -5.64 4.33 18.77
N LEU A 321 -4.46 3.89 18.34
CA LEU A 321 -4.08 2.47 18.30
C LEU A 321 -4.00 1.83 19.68
N SER A 322 -3.64 2.58 20.73
CA SER A 322 -3.64 2.10 22.13
C SER A 322 -5.03 2.09 22.78
N GLY A 323 -6.06 2.63 22.10
CA GLY A 323 -7.42 2.71 22.63
C GLY A 323 -7.59 3.75 23.75
N GLU A 324 -6.70 4.75 23.82
CA GLU A 324 -6.77 5.85 24.80
C GLU A 324 -7.81 6.92 24.43
N LEU A 325 -8.11 7.08 23.14
CA LEU A 325 -9.14 8.03 22.68
C LEU A 325 -10.53 7.54 23.11
N ARG A 326 -11.24 8.37 23.88
CA ARG A 326 -12.57 8.08 24.43
C ARG A 326 -13.66 8.65 23.54
N GLY A 327 -14.79 7.96 23.43
CA GLY A 327 -15.91 8.42 22.62
C GLY A 327 -15.67 8.13 21.14
N ALA A 328 -15.76 9.17 20.31
CA ALA A 328 -15.58 9.05 18.87
C ALA A 328 -14.24 9.63 18.40
N SER A 329 -13.70 9.10 17.31
CA SER A 329 -12.47 9.59 16.70
C SER A 329 -12.49 9.50 15.17
N PHE A 330 -11.67 10.27 14.48
CA PHE A 330 -11.47 10.12 13.05
C PHE A 330 -10.37 9.10 12.74
N SER A 331 -10.68 8.13 11.89
CA SER A 331 -9.71 7.18 11.37
C SER A 331 -10.12 6.75 9.97
N ALA A 332 -9.34 5.87 9.36
CA ALA A 332 -9.63 5.33 8.04
C ALA A 332 -9.17 3.88 7.93
N ALA A 333 -9.86 3.12 7.09
CA ALA A 333 -9.38 1.85 6.59
C ALA A 333 -8.43 2.15 5.42
N LEU A 334 -7.20 1.65 5.52
CA LEU A 334 -6.14 1.81 4.53
C LEU A 334 -5.63 0.41 4.17
N PRO A 335 -6.29 -0.30 3.24
CA PRO A 335 -5.79 -1.61 2.80
C PRO A 335 -4.42 -1.47 2.14
N ASP A 336 -3.53 -2.42 2.41
CA ASP A 336 -2.20 -2.56 1.80
C ASP A 336 -2.27 -3.28 0.45
N TYR A 337 -3.27 -4.14 0.26
CA TYR A 337 -3.55 -4.86 -0.99
C TYR A 337 -5.07 -4.99 -1.20
N PRO A 338 -5.52 -5.10 -2.46
CA PRO A 338 -6.93 -5.01 -2.82
C PRO A 338 -7.67 -6.31 -2.54
N GLU A 339 -7.95 -6.52 -1.26
CA GLU A 339 -8.67 -7.68 -0.77
C GLU A 339 -9.54 -7.27 0.43
N ALA A 340 -10.78 -7.77 0.45
CA ALA A 340 -11.79 -7.32 1.40
C ALA A 340 -11.45 -7.63 2.87
N TRP A 341 -10.83 -8.79 3.13
CA TRP A 341 -10.33 -9.12 4.47
C TRP A 341 -9.21 -8.17 4.89
N ASN A 342 -8.28 -7.77 4.00
CA ASN A 342 -7.22 -6.82 4.39
C ASN A 342 -7.76 -5.47 4.86
N SER A 343 -8.84 -4.97 4.25
CA SER A 343 -9.48 -3.71 4.69
C SER A 343 -10.27 -3.84 6.00
N LEU A 344 -10.53 -5.04 6.51
CA LEU A 344 -11.41 -5.30 7.65
C LEU A 344 -10.70 -5.99 8.83
N GLY A 345 -9.87 -6.99 8.54
CA GLY A 345 -9.15 -7.81 9.51
C GLY A 345 -8.09 -7.04 10.29
N ILE A 346 -7.51 -5.98 9.72
CA ILE A 346 -6.59 -5.07 10.43
C ILE A 346 -7.30 -4.42 11.63
N ASP A 347 -8.53 -3.94 11.40
CA ASP A 347 -9.30 -3.18 12.38
C ASP A 347 -10.12 -4.10 13.32
N PHE A 348 -10.63 -5.22 12.81
CA PHE A 348 -11.63 -6.05 13.52
C PHE A 348 -11.29 -7.55 13.64
N GLY A 349 -10.15 -7.99 13.12
CA GLY A 349 -9.72 -9.39 13.18
C GLY A 349 -9.17 -9.83 14.54
N SER A 350 -8.83 -11.11 14.68
CA SER A 350 -8.32 -11.69 15.92
C SER A 350 -7.03 -11.05 16.44
N THR A 351 -6.19 -10.51 15.55
CA THR A 351 -4.95 -9.80 15.88
C THR A 351 -5.11 -8.28 15.96
N SER A 352 -6.34 -7.75 15.88
CA SER A 352 -6.55 -6.30 15.89
C SER A 352 -6.24 -5.66 17.24
N GLY A 353 -5.73 -4.44 17.19
CA GLY A 353 -5.45 -3.64 18.38
C GLY A 353 -6.71 -3.02 19.00
N PRO A 354 -6.59 -2.37 20.17
CA PRO A 354 -7.72 -1.79 20.92
C PRO A 354 -8.32 -0.49 20.33
N ALA A 355 -8.03 -0.15 19.07
CA ALA A 355 -8.47 1.12 18.46
C ALA A 355 -9.99 1.33 18.45
N HIS A 356 -10.75 0.23 18.40
CA HIS A 356 -12.22 0.21 18.42
C HIS A 356 -12.80 -0.22 19.79
N GLY A 357 -11.94 -0.39 20.79
CA GLY A 357 -12.29 -0.91 22.12
C GLY A 357 -12.11 -2.41 22.24
N ASP A 358 -13.07 -3.09 22.86
CA ASP A 358 -13.13 -4.55 22.97
C ASP A 358 -13.55 -5.17 21.62
N GLN A 359 -12.96 -6.33 21.30
CA GLN A 359 -13.24 -7.06 20.07
C GLN A 359 -14.70 -7.54 20.01
N TYR A 360 -15.19 -7.72 18.79
CA TYR A 360 -16.54 -8.23 18.49
C TYR A 360 -16.43 -9.73 18.16
N PRO A 361 -16.75 -10.67 19.09
CA PRO A 361 -16.35 -12.07 18.93
C PRO A 361 -16.94 -12.75 17.68
N GLN A 362 -18.17 -12.40 17.31
CA GLN A 362 -18.80 -12.93 16.10
C GLN A 362 -18.11 -12.41 14.83
N LEU A 363 -17.77 -11.12 14.79
CA LEU A 363 -17.06 -10.52 13.67
C LEU A 363 -15.65 -11.10 13.52
N VAL A 364 -14.94 -11.28 14.64
CA VAL A 364 -13.62 -11.95 14.66
C VAL A 364 -13.73 -13.36 14.10
N ALA A 365 -14.70 -14.15 14.55
CA ALA A 365 -14.90 -15.52 14.07
C ALA A 365 -15.17 -15.58 12.56
N LEU A 366 -16.04 -14.70 12.05
CA LEU A 366 -16.34 -14.61 10.62
C LEU A 366 -15.10 -14.20 9.79
N LEU A 367 -14.33 -13.23 10.27
CA LEU A 367 -13.09 -12.78 9.61
C LEU A 367 -12.02 -13.88 9.60
N ASP A 368 -11.85 -14.61 10.71
CA ASP A 368 -10.90 -15.72 10.81
C ASP A 368 -11.27 -16.90 9.88
N GLU A 369 -12.57 -17.13 9.65
CA GLU A 369 -13.07 -18.11 8.68
C GLU A 369 -12.84 -17.62 7.23
N ALA A 370 -13.22 -16.38 6.93
CA ALA A 370 -13.06 -15.78 5.59
C ALA A 370 -11.60 -15.66 5.14
N GLN A 371 -10.66 -15.54 6.09
CA GLN A 371 -9.23 -15.51 5.81
C GLN A 371 -8.72 -16.84 5.21
N ARG A 372 -9.34 -17.97 5.55
CA ARG A 372 -8.87 -19.32 5.17
C ARG A 372 -9.79 -20.03 4.18
N GLU A 373 -11.00 -19.52 3.96
CA GLU A 373 -11.94 -20.08 2.99
C GLU A 373 -11.46 -19.84 1.55
N SER A 374 -11.20 -20.92 0.82
CA SER A 374 -10.64 -20.88 -0.54
C SER A 374 -11.72 -21.00 -1.63
N ASP A 375 -12.93 -21.45 -1.31
CA ASP A 375 -14.06 -21.46 -2.25
C ASP A 375 -14.62 -20.02 -2.40
N PRO A 376 -14.61 -19.45 -3.62
CA PRO A 376 -15.04 -18.06 -3.81
C PRO A 376 -16.49 -17.78 -3.42
N ALA A 377 -17.40 -18.75 -3.59
CA ALA A 377 -18.82 -18.57 -3.28
C ALA A 377 -19.08 -18.62 -1.77
N ALA A 378 -18.46 -19.58 -1.06
CA ALA A 378 -18.49 -19.63 0.39
C ALA A 378 -17.88 -18.36 1.01
N ARG A 379 -16.75 -17.90 0.45
CA ARG A 379 -16.06 -16.69 0.89
C ARG A 379 -16.89 -15.43 0.70
N ALA A 380 -17.57 -15.27 -0.45
CA ALA A 380 -18.48 -14.14 -0.70
C ALA A 380 -19.67 -14.13 0.30
N ALA A 381 -20.20 -15.31 0.64
CA ALA A 381 -21.26 -15.44 1.65
C ALA A 381 -20.78 -15.04 3.06
N LEU A 382 -19.51 -15.28 3.39
CA LEU A 382 -18.91 -14.80 4.64
C LEU A 382 -18.79 -13.26 4.63
N PHE A 383 -18.33 -12.64 3.54
CA PHE A 383 -18.24 -11.18 3.45
C PHE A 383 -19.60 -10.48 3.55
N THR A 384 -20.66 -11.09 3.01
CA THR A 384 -22.04 -10.61 3.24
C THR A 384 -22.37 -10.57 4.74
N GLN A 385 -22.05 -11.63 5.48
CA GLN A 385 -22.29 -11.72 6.93
C GLN A 385 -21.43 -10.72 7.71
N ILE A 386 -20.14 -10.61 7.36
CA ILE A 386 -19.18 -9.69 7.97
C ILE A 386 -19.66 -8.23 7.83
N ASN A 387 -19.99 -7.82 6.60
CA ASN A 387 -20.44 -6.46 6.32
C ASN A 387 -21.74 -6.12 7.07
N ASN A 388 -22.69 -7.07 7.12
CA ASN A 388 -23.93 -6.90 7.87
C ASN A 388 -23.70 -6.86 9.40
N GLU A 389 -22.74 -7.63 9.92
CA GLU A 389 -22.37 -7.60 11.33
C GLU A 389 -21.71 -6.26 11.71
N ILE A 390 -20.79 -5.74 10.87
CA ILE A 390 -20.21 -4.40 11.05
C ILE A 390 -21.32 -3.34 11.04
N ARG A 391 -22.25 -3.44 10.08
CA ARG A 391 -23.41 -2.54 10.00
C ARG A 391 -24.28 -2.62 11.26
N SER A 392 -24.50 -3.81 11.81
CA SER A 392 -25.29 -4.04 13.03
C SER A 392 -24.60 -3.47 14.29
N GLN A 393 -23.32 -3.79 14.46
CA GLN A 393 -22.53 -3.42 15.64
C GLN A 393 -22.07 -1.96 15.62
N VAL A 394 -21.99 -1.34 14.44
CA VAL A 394 -21.54 0.03 14.22
C VAL A 394 -20.24 0.32 15.01
N PRO A 395 -19.15 -0.45 14.81
CA PRO A 395 -17.86 -0.11 15.42
C PRO A 395 -17.31 1.21 14.84
N VAL A 396 -17.70 1.50 13.60
CA VAL A 396 -17.37 2.71 12.86
C VAL A 396 -18.59 3.17 12.04
N VAL A 397 -18.60 4.42 11.57
CA VAL A 397 -19.52 4.91 10.53
C VAL A 397 -18.69 5.23 9.27
N PRO A 398 -18.74 4.42 8.19
CA PRO A 398 -18.06 4.73 6.94
C PRO A 398 -18.69 5.96 6.28
N ILE A 399 -17.87 6.91 5.84
CA ILE A 399 -18.32 8.19 5.30
C ILE A 399 -17.92 8.33 3.82
N ALA A 400 -16.63 8.21 3.50
CA ALA A 400 -16.14 8.51 2.16
C ALA A 400 -15.00 7.60 1.74
N ASN A 401 -14.96 7.24 0.45
CA ASN A 401 -13.75 6.77 -0.21
C ASN A 401 -13.12 7.97 -0.90
N GLY A 402 -12.04 8.51 -0.32
CA GLY A 402 -11.44 9.77 -0.76
C GLY A 402 -10.53 9.60 -1.96
N ALA A 403 -10.85 10.28 -3.06
CA ALA A 403 -10.00 10.33 -4.24
C ALA A 403 -8.80 11.28 -4.06
N SER A 404 -7.82 11.14 -4.93
CA SER A 404 -6.73 12.11 -5.07
C SER A 404 -6.64 12.63 -6.50
N LEU A 405 -6.14 13.84 -6.67
CA LEU A 405 -6.06 14.50 -7.97
C LEU A 405 -4.64 14.40 -8.54
N ILE A 406 -4.56 13.98 -9.80
CA ILE A 406 -3.38 14.10 -10.65
C ILE A 406 -3.73 15.13 -11.73
N ALA A 407 -2.77 15.95 -12.14
CA ALA A 407 -2.91 16.72 -13.37
C ALA A 407 -1.72 16.48 -14.28
N ALA A 408 -1.95 16.49 -15.57
CA ALA A 408 -0.91 16.35 -16.58
C ALA A 408 -1.06 17.42 -17.66
N ARG A 409 0.02 17.75 -18.37
CA ARG A 409 -0.08 18.61 -19.55
C ARG A 409 -0.94 17.93 -20.61
N ALA A 410 -1.67 18.72 -21.40
CA ALA A 410 -2.53 18.22 -22.47
C ALA A 410 -1.76 17.49 -23.59
N ALA A 411 -0.42 17.52 -23.60
CA ALA A 411 0.44 16.73 -24.50
C ALA A 411 0.72 15.31 -23.98
N VAL A 412 0.40 15.00 -22.72
CA VAL A 412 0.64 13.69 -22.11
C VAL A 412 -0.42 12.69 -22.59
N ARG A 413 0.00 11.47 -22.91
CA ARG A 413 -0.86 10.36 -23.35
C ARG A 413 -0.47 9.09 -22.59
N GLY A 414 -1.45 8.24 -22.28
CA GLY A 414 -1.23 6.94 -21.67
C GLY A 414 -1.12 6.96 -20.13
N LEU A 415 -1.19 8.14 -19.49
CA LEU A 415 -1.23 8.20 -18.03
C LEU A 415 -2.60 7.76 -17.51
N VAL A 416 -2.62 6.60 -16.84
CA VAL A 416 -3.80 6.01 -16.22
C VAL A 416 -3.59 5.98 -14.71
N ALA A 417 -4.49 6.62 -13.95
CA ALA A 417 -4.43 6.60 -12.49
C ALA A 417 -4.71 5.19 -11.95
N SER A 418 -3.94 4.79 -10.93
CA SER A 418 -4.08 3.50 -10.25
C SER A 418 -4.69 3.68 -8.87
N PRO A 419 -5.77 2.96 -8.50
CA PRO A 419 -6.35 3.05 -7.15
C PRO A 419 -5.33 2.77 -6.05
N VAL A 420 -4.43 1.82 -6.28
CA VAL A 420 -3.33 1.46 -5.36
C VAL A 420 -2.09 2.37 -5.49
N ALA A 421 -2.24 3.53 -6.15
CA ALA A 421 -1.19 4.52 -6.41
C ALA A 421 0.05 4.00 -7.17
N MET A 422 -0.11 2.91 -7.92
CA MET A 422 0.93 2.28 -8.75
C MET A 422 0.72 2.60 -10.24
N GLU A 423 0.83 3.88 -10.61
CA GLU A 423 0.81 4.29 -12.03
C GLU A 423 1.98 3.65 -12.81
N ARG A 424 1.70 3.07 -13.98
CA ARG A 424 2.72 2.54 -14.89
C ARG A 424 3.29 3.67 -15.75
N LEU A 425 4.36 4.32 -15.32
CA LEU A 425 4.94 5.46 -16.05
C LEU A 425 5.55 5.03 -17.39
N ALA A 426 5.87 3.74 -17.54
CA ALA A 426 6.36 3.18 -18.80
C ALA A 426 5.36 3.28 -19.96
N SER A 427 4.04 3.31 -19.72
CA SER A 427 3.04 3.46 -20.80
C SER A 427 2.85 4.93 -21.23
N VAL A 428 3.47 5.88 -20.51
CA VAL A 428 3.27 7.31 -20.69
C VAL A 428 4.23 7.88 -21.74
N ARG A 429 3.65 8.64 -22.69
CA ARG A 429 4.40 9.44 -23.67
C ARG A 429 3.99 10.90 -23.62
N VAL A 430 4.89 11.76 -24.06
CA VAL A 430 4.65 13.19 -24.22
C VAL A 430 4.77 13.54 -25.70
N GLU A 431 3.76 14.16 -26.29
CA GLU A 431 3.83 14.57 -27.69
C GLU A 431 4.98 15.57 -27.92
N GLY A 432 5.91 15.23 -28.81
CA GLY A 432 7.06 16.07 -29.15
C GLY A 432 8.23 16.00 -28.15
N SER A 433 8.24 15.06 -27.21
CA SER A 433 9.35 14.84 -26.26
C SER A 433 9.60 13.36 -26.03
N ASP A 434 10.87 12.96 -25.97
CA ASP A 434 11.29 11.61 -25.58
C ASP A 434 11.39 11.42 -24.06
N THR A 435 11.19 12.50 -23.31
CA THR A 435 11.24 12.52 -21.84
C THR A 435 9.87 12.84 -21.27
N PHE A 436 9.48 12.07 -20.25
CA PHE A 436 8.32 12.32 -19.39
C PHE A 436 8.79 12.65 -17.97
N THR A 437 8.35 13.77 -17.42
CA THR A 437 8.71 14.23 -16.07
C THR A 437 7.50 14.17 -15.13
N TRP A 438 7.57 13.28 -14.14
CA TRP A 438 6.58 13.11 -13.07
C TRP A 438 7.01 13.88 -11.81
N LEU A 439 6.09 14.63 -11.21
CA LEU A 439 6.31 15.39 -9.98
C LEU A 439 5.49 14.82 -8.82
N GLN A 440 6.17 14.33 -7.78
CA GLN A 440 5.56 13.78 -6.56
C GLN A 440 5.80 14.67 -5.33
N GLY A 441 5.31 14.25 -4.16
CA GLY A 441 5.37 15.05 -2.93
C GLY A 441 6.71 15.03 -2.21
N GLY A 442 7.52 13.99 -2.40
CA GLY A 442 8.77 13.82 -1.64
C GLY A 442 9.80 12.98 -2.36
N GLU A 443 11.04 13.11 -1.91
CA GLU A 443 12.11 12.21 -2.27
C GLU A 443 11.86 10.82 -1.66
N PRO A 444 12.09 9.72 -2.40
CA PRO A 444 12.08 8.37 -1.82
C PRO A 444 13.05 8.22 -0.64
N ALA A 445 12.67 7.47 0.41
CA ALA A 445 13.57 7.21 1.53
C ALA A 445 14.73 6.26 1.17
N GLY A 446 14.49 5.36 0.21
CA GLY A 446 15.44 4.43 -0.37
C GLY A 446 14.83 3.72 -1.57
N LEU A 447 15.61 2.84 -2.20
CA LEU A 447 15.23 2.11 -3.41
C LEU A 447 15.22 0.58 -3.23
N TYR A 448 15.35 0.09 -1.99
CA TYR A 448 15.23 -1.34 -1.70
C TYR A 448 13.79 -1.73 -1.38
N CYS A 449 13.03 -2.05 -2.42
CA CYS A 449 11.57 -2.16 -2.40
C CYS A 449 10.97 -3.02 -1.28
N MET A 450 11.65 -4.10 -0.87
CA MET A 450 11.15 -5.00 0.18
C MET A 450 11.15 -4.36 1.59
N ASP A 451 11.93 -3.29 1.79
CA ASP A 451 12.15 -2.64 3.08
C ASP A 451 11.68 -1.18 3.10
N GLU A 452 10.93 -0.74 2.07
CA GLU A 452 10.35 0.61 2.01
C GLU A 452 8.84 0.59 2.23
N GLU A 453 8.36 1.54 3.04
CA GLU A 453 6.93 1.74 3.32
C GLU A 453 6.40 3.04 2.70
N ASP A 454 7.27 3.94 2.25
CA ASP A 454 6.85 5.20 1.66
C ASP A 454 6.42 5.03 0.20
N ARG A 455 5.31 5.67 -0.14
CA ARG A 455 4.72 5.59 -1.48
C ARG A 455 5.68 6.12 -2.56
N GLU A 456 6.46 7.14 -2.23
CA GLU A 456 7.43 7.79 -3.10
C GLU A 456 8.49 6.79 -3.59
N ALA A 457 9.02 5.93 -2.71
CA ALA A 457 9.90 4.81 -3.05
C ALA A 457 9.19 3.70 -3.81
N VAL A 458 8.05 3.23 -3.30
CA VAL A 458 7.31 2.11 -3.92
C VAL A 458 6.87 2.46 -5.36
N ARG A 459 6.60 3.74 -5.64
CA ARG A 459 6.32 4.23 -7.00
C ARG A 459 7.50 4.02 -7.95
N ILE A 460 8.73 4.30 -7.52
CA ILE A 460 9.94 4.04 -8.31
C ILE A 460 10.14 2.54 -8.50
N CYS A 461 9.96 1.77 -7.43
CA CYS A 461 10.00 0.31 -7.48
C CYS A 461 9.10 -0.29 -8.55
N ALA A 462 7.85 0.19 -8.66
CA ALA A 462 6.89 -0.27 -9.67
C ALA A 462 7.31 0.01 -11.12
N GLN A 463 8.31 0.87 -11.34
CA GLN A 463 8.84 1.17 -12.68
C GLN A 463 10.02 0.29 -13.07
N VAL A 464 10.82 -0.10 -12.08
CA VAL A 464 12.14 -0.73 -12.27
C VAL A 464 12.08 -2.23 -11.98
N MET A 465 11.35 -2.62 -10.95
CA MET A 465 11.27 -4.00 -10.45
C MET A 465 9.96 -4.65 -10.87
N GLU A 466 9.93 -6.00 -10.91
CA GLU A 466 8.70 -6.75 -11.11
C GLU A 466 8.62 -7.93 -10.13
N GLY A 467 7.41 -8.23 -9.65
CA GLY A 467 7.11 -9.42 -8.85
C GLY A 467 6.63 -10.60 -9.70
N LEU A 468 6.30 -11.70 -9.04
CA LEU A 468 5.65 -12.84 -9.70
C LEU A 468 4.31 -12.43 -10.32
N TYR A 469 3.59 -11.57 -9.61
CA TYR A 469 2.35 -10.93 -10.05
C TYR A 469 2.51 -9.40 -9.97
N GLY A 470 1.53 -8.68 -10.49
CA GLY A 470 1.39 -7.23 -10.38
C GLY A 470 -0.07 -6.85 -10.61
N TYR A 471 -0.48 -5.65 -10.21
CA TYR A 471 -1.87 -5.21 -10.45
C TYR A 471 -2.07 -4.77 -11.90
N THR A 472 -3.25 -5.04 -12.46
CA THR A 472 -3.69 -4.55 -13.77
C THR A 472 -3.57 -3.02 -13.85
N GLU A 473 -3.21 -2.48 -15.02
CA GLU A 473 -3.10 -1.03 -15.20
C GLU A 473 -4.43 -0.32 -14.89
N GLY A 474 -4.40 0.63 -13.95
CA GLY A 474 -5.57 1.37 -13.50
C GLY A 474 -6.58 0.57 -12.65
N GLY A 475 -6.24 -0.65 -12.25
CA GLY A 475 -7.14 -1.55 -11.53
C GLY A 475 -6.51 -2.18 -10.29
N THR A 476 -7.28 -3.08 -9.68
CA THR A 476 -6.97 -3.77 -8.42
C THR A 476 -6.81 -5.28 -8.59
N ALA A 477 -7.02 -5.82 -9.79
CA ALA A 477 -6.87 -7.25 -10.03
C ALA A 477 -5.39 -7.63 -10.16
N ALA A 478 -4.97 -8.72 -9.53
CA ALA A 478 -3.65 -9.29 -9.73
C ALA A 478 -3.56 -10.05 -11.06
N GLU A 479 -2.51 -9.79 -11.83
CA GLU A 479 -2.18 -10.48 -13.08
C GLU A 479 -0.77 -11.08 -13.01
N PRO A 480 -0.52 -12.24 -13.64
CA PRO A 480 0.82 -12.81 -13.74
C PRO A 480 1.81 -11.86 -14.44
N ARG A 481 3.01 -11.72 -13.88
CA ARG A 481 4.11 -10.92 -14.43
C ARG A 481 5.31 -11.81 -14.74
N LEU A 482 6.24 -11.95 -13.77
CA LEU A 482 7.38 -12.86 -13.90
C LEU A 482 6.94 -14.33 -13.87
N ALA A 483 5.82 -14.63 -13.20
CA ALA A 483 5.13 -15.90 -13.35
C ALA A 483 4.24 -15.91 -14.60
N THR A 484 4.08 -17.07 -15.19
CA THR A 484 3.03 -17.38 -16.18
C THR A 484 1.72 -17.81 -15.49
N GLY A 485 1.81 -18.21 -14.23
CA GLY A 485 0.69 -18.49 -13.34
C GLY A 485 1.17 -19.21 -12.07
N CYS A 486 0.35 -19.16 -11.03
CA CYS A 486 0.51 -19.97 -9.82
C CYS A 486 -0.71 -20.87 -9.61
N VAL A 487 -0.47 -22.11 -9.16
CA VAL A 487 -1.51 -23.10 -8.88
C VAL A 487 -1.42 -23.50 -7.41
N ALA A 488 -2.52 -23.33 -6.68
CA ALA A 488 -2.66 -23.83 -5.33
C ALA A 488 -3.08 -25.32 -5.35
N SER A 489 -2.53 -26.08 -4.42
CA SER A 489 -2.98 -27.41 -4.05
C SER A 489 -4.40 -27.39 -3.48
N ALA A 490 -5.06 -28.56 -3.45
CA ALA A 490 -6.46 -28.66 -3.02
C ALA A 490 -6.71 -28.26 -1.56
N ASP A 491 -5.70 -28.39 -0.69
CA ASP A 491 -5.76 -27.94 0.70
C ASP A 491 -5.28 -26.48 0.88
N GLY A 492 -4.82 -25.82 -0.19
CA GLY A 492 -4.33 -24.44 -0.17
C GLY A 492 -2.99 -24.24 0.52
N LEU A 493 -2.29 -25.31 0.94
CA LEU A 493 -1.04 -25.20 1.71
C LEU A 493 0.21 -25.16 0.85
N VAL A 494 0.11 -25.56 -0.41
CA VAL A 494 1.19 -25.49 -1.40
C VAL A 494 0.75 -24.65 -2.58
N VAL A 495 1.58 -23.68 -2.97
CA VAL A 495 1.42 -22.88 -4.18
C VAL A 495 2.65 -23.04 -5.07
N GLU A 496 2.44 -23.51 -6.29
CA GLU A 496 3.50 -23.65 -7.30
C GLU A 496 3.36 -22.58 -8.37
N CYS A 497 4.43 -21.83 -8.63
CA CYS A 497 4.48 -20.76 -9.60
C CYS A 497 5.46 -21.10 -10.74
N ALA A 498 4.99 -21.07 -11.97
CA ALA A 498 5.80 -21.30 -13.17
C ALA A 498 6.33 -19.98 -13.72
N LEU A 499 7.64 -19.85 -13.89
CA LEU A 499 8.32 -18.62 -14.33
C LEU A 499 8.43 -18.52 -15.85
N ARG A 500 8.49 -17.27 -16.32
CA ARG A 500 8.86 -16.95 -17.70
C ARG A 500 10.31 -17.35 -18.00
N SER A 501 10.57 -17.76 -19.23
CA SER A 501 11.91 -18.21 -19.66
C SER A 501 12.74 -17.14 -20.38
N ASP A 502 12.12 -16.04 -20.78
CA ASP A 502 12.70 -14.99 -21.63
C ASP A 502 13.08 -13.71 -20.87
N VAL A 503 12.95 -13.72 -19.54
CA VAL A 503 13.22 -12.56 -18.70
C VAL A 503 14.71 -12.43 -18.38
N ARG A 504 15.19 -11.19 -18.42
CA ARG A 504 16.53 -10.79 -17.97
C ARG A 504 16.44 -9.60 -17.03
N PHE A 505 17.34 -9.59 -16.06
CA PHE A 505 17.60 -8.40 -15.25
C PHE A 505 18.31 -7.33 -16.07
N HIS A 506 18.31 -6.09 -15.57
CA HIS A 506 18.92 -4.94 -16.23
C HIS A 506 20.43 -5.11 -16.47
N ASN A 507 21.12 -5.87 -15.62
CA ASN A 507 22.53 -6.24 -15.81
C ASN A 507 22.76 -7.39 -16.83
N GLY A 508 21.69 -7.93 -17.44
CA GLY A 508 21.73 -9.00 -18.43
C GLY A 508 21.66 -10.42 -17.88
N ALA A 509 21.70 -10.60 -16.56
CA ALA A 509 21.47 -11.88 -15.90
C ALA A 509 20.11 -12.47 -16.30
N ARG A 510 20.02 -13.80 -16.38
CA ARG A 510 18.73 -14.47 -16.64
C ARG A 510 18.03 -14.68 -15.31
N LEU A 511 16.72 -14.42 -15.29
CA LEU A 511 15.87 -14.79 -14.16
C LEU A 511 15.77 -16.31 -14.05
N ASP A 512 15.90 -16.83 -12.83
CA ASP A 512 15.52 -18.20 -12.50
C ASP A 512 14.80 -18.30 -11.13
N ALA A 513 14.39 -19.51 -10.76
CA ALA A 513 13.68 -19.76 -9.51
C ALA A 513 14.52 -19.51 -8.25
N ALA A 514 15.85 -19.53 -8.34
CA ALA A 514 16.73 -19.24 -7.21
C ALA A 514 16.67 -17.75 -6.83
N ASP A 515 16.46 -16.85 -7.80
CA ASP A 515 16.25 -15.42 -7.56
C ASP A 515 14.97 -15.12 -6.79
N VAL A 516 13.89 -15.84 -7.12
CA VAL A 516 12.63 -15.74 -6.40
C VAL A 516 12.80 -16.25 -4.97
N LEU A 517 13.44 -17.42 -4.82
CA LEU A 517 13.72 -17.99 -3.51
C LEU A 517 14.52 -17.02 -2.65
N ASP A 518 15.65 -16.52 -3.13
CA ASP A 518 16.52 -15.63 -2.35
C ASP A 518 15.84 -14.31 -2.03
N SER A 519 15.09 -13.73 -2.95
CA SER A 519 14.34 -12.49 -2.70
C SER A 519 13.32 -12.67 -1.58
N PHE A 520 12.48 -13.70 -1.68
CA PHE A 520 11.43 -13.93 -0.68
C PHE A 520 12.00 -14.42 0.66
N ALA A 521 13.01 -15.30 0.64
CA ALA A 521 13.67 -15.76 1.86
C ALA A 521 14.42 -14.62 2.57
N ALA A 522 15.04 -13.71 1.81
CA ALA A 522 15.70 -12.53 2.37
C ALA A 522 14.73 -11.60 3.10
N ALA A 523 13.49 -11.44 2.65
CA ALA A 523 12.51 -10.65 3.40
C ALA A 523 11.85 -11.43 4.53
N TRP A 524 11.60 -12.73 4.33
CA TRP A 524 10.86 -13.57 5.25
C TRP A 524 11.64 -14.02 6.49
N ASP A 525 12.89 -14.44 6.30
CA ASP A 525 13.65 -15.19 7.30
C ASP A 525 14.95 -14.48 7.66
N CYS A 526 15.11 -14.20 8.94
CA CYS A 526 16.17 -13.36 9.48
C CYS A 526 17.47 -14.12 9.68
N ALA A 527 17.43 -15.45 9.62
CA ALA A 527 18.62 -16.26 9.50
C ALA A 527 19.15 -16.30 8.06
N HIS A 528 18.40 -15.81 7.08
CA HIS A 528 18.86 -15.77 5.69
C HIS A 528 20.03 -14.79 5.55
N PRO A 529 21.16 -15.17 4.91
CA PRO A 529 22.33 -14.30 4.79
C PRO A 529 22.08 -12.98 4.06
N LEU A 530 21.04 -12.92 3.23
CA LEU A 530 20.63 -11.71 2.50
C LEU A 530 19.53 -10.90 3.21
N HIS A 531 19.15 -11.26 4.44
CA HIS A 531 18.21 -10.48 5.27
C HIS A 531 18.88 -9.20 5.79
N VAL A 532 19.07 -8.24 4.88
CA VAL A 532 19.66 -6.93 5.14
C VAL A 532 18.80 -5.90 4.44
N GLY A 533 18.43 -4.85 5.19
CA GLY A 533 17.62 -3.75 4.71
C GLY A 533 18.23 -2.39 5.06
N ARG A 534 17.56 -1.33 4.64
CA ARG A 534 17.85 0.05 5.04
C ARG A 534 17.38 0.31 6.48
N THR A 535 16.16 -0.09 6.83
CA THR A 535 15.67 -0.20 8.21
C THR A 535 15.97 -1.58 8.77
N GLY A 536 15.90 -2.61 7.91
CA GLY A 536 16.18 -4.01 8.24
C GLY A 536 15.10 -4.68 9.08
N ASP A 537 13.93 -4.06 9.21
CA ASP A 537 12.81 -4.62 9.98
C ASP A 537 11.74 -5.27 9.11
N PHE A 538 11.76 -5.06 7.79
CA PHE A 538 10.89 -5.73 6.81
C PHE A 538 9.41 -5.75 7.23
N ARG A 539 8.95 -4.68 7.87
CA ARG A 539 7.60 -4.62 8.48
C ARG A 539 6.48 -4.87 7.49
N GLY A 540 6.64 -4.39 6.26
CA GLY A 540 5.69 -4.64 5.17
C GLY A 540 5.43 -6.13 4.92
N TRP A 541 6.43 -6.99 5.15
CA TRP A 541 6.23 -8.45 5.11
C TRP A 541 5.23 -8.91 6.16
N SER A 542 5.44 -8.48 7.42
CA SER A 542 4.61 -8.85 8.56
C SER A 542 3.14 -8.46 8.37
N TRP A 543 2.88 -7.31 7.74
CA TRP A 543 1.52 -6.83 7.49
C TRP A 543 0.83 -7.52 6.32
N ILE A 544 1.59 -7.93 5.30
CA ILE A 544 1.00 -8.41 4.05
C ILE A 544 1.10 -9.93 3.91
N MET A 545 2.30 -10.50 4.04
CA MET A 545 2.56 -11.93 3.86
C MET A 545 2.33 -12.76 5.12
N GLY A 546 2.26 -12.11 6.29
CA GLY A 546 2.12 -12.77 7.58
C GLY A 546 3.46 -12.89 8.30
N THR A 547 3.62 -13.90 9.15
CA THR A 547 4.74 -13.90 10.13
C THR A 547 6.13 -14.01 9.50
N LEU A 548 7.06 -13.16 9.99
CA LEU A 548 8.50 -13.33 9.80
C LEU A 548 9.01 -14.59 10.52
N ASN A 549 10.19 -15.09 10.12
CA ASN A 549 10.87 -16.22 10.74
C ASN A 549 12.22 -15.83 11.36
N PRO A 550 12.39 -15.86 12.71
CA PRO A 550 11.34 -15.94 13.72
C PRO A 550 10.48 -14.66 13.78
N GLU A 551 9.33 -14.70 14.46
CA GLU A 551 8.42 -13.55 14.56
C GLU A 551 9.07 -12.28 15.17
N ALA A 552 10.09 -12.45 16.01
CA ALA A 552 10.75 -11.37 16.75
C ALA A 552 11.72 -10.51 15.92
N CYS A 553 11.83 -10.71 14.61
CA CYS A 553 12.79 -9.98 13.80
C CYS A 553 12.51 -8.49 13.62
N ALA A 554 11.29 -8.04 13.90
CA ALA A 554 10.83 -6.67 13.64
C ALA A 554 11.38 -5.59 14.62
N THR A 555 12.41 -5.88 15.42
CA THR A 555 13.02 -4.88 16.33
C THR A 555 14.44 -4.52 15.89
N PRO A 556 14.74 -3.24 15.63
CA PRO A 556 16.12 -2.77 15.61
C PRO A 556 16.73 -2.90 17.01
N GLN A 557 18.02 -3.25 17.09
CA GLN A 557 18.84 -2.87 18.25
C GLN A 557 19.02 -1.35 18.32
#